data_AF-A0AA42TH46-F1
#
_entry.id   AF-A0AA42TH46-F1
#
_cell.length_a   1.000
_cell.length_b   1.000
_cell.length_c   1.000
_cell.angle_alpha   90.00
_cell.angle_beta   90.00
_cell.angle_gamma   90.00
#
_symmetry.space_group_name_H-M   'P 1'
#
loop_
_entity.id
_entity.type
_entity.pdbx_description
1 polymer ?
#
loop_
_entity_poly.entity_id
_entity_poly.type
_entity_poly.pdbx_seq_one_letter_code
_entity_poly.pdbx_strand_id
1 'polypeptide(L)'
;LQVITRKFARDLRMNLWKKFLGQAIQELPEKEKKPYSAAGAAGAYLPWFLMVDPAQQIEQPASASTWRGIREIADANSDAYQHVFTNVPRDSFPRYDSVFHGFPAAGLSDKGHVKRMLYAQPPDLQPDFMQQPSVEKDYVTSAVGRHDVLKATDFLKGEPGSPRIKGFWVTMPLLWGSSMDDPAATMPSKIIAAVPV
;
A
#
# COMPACT_ATOMS: atom_id res chain seq x y z
N LEU A 1 -4.28 -33.38 -20.91
CA LEU A 1 -4.56 -33.71 -19.49
C LEU A 1 -5.55 -32.70 -18.93
N GLN A 2 -6.80 -33.09 -18.68
CA GLN A 2 -7.81 -32.21 -18.09
C GLN A 2 -7.63 -32.23 -16.56
N VAL A 3 -7.13 -31.14 -15.99
CA VAL A 3 -6.93 -31.03 -14.54
C VAL A 3 -8.28 -30.81 -13.87
N ILE A 4 -8.80 -31.84 -13.18
CA ILE A 4 -10.06 -31.77 -12.45
C ILE A 4 -9.82 -30.97 -11.16
N THR A 5 -10.25 -29.71 -11.12
CA THR A 5 -10.23 -28.89 -9.90
C THR A 5 -11.49 -29.12 -9.07
N ARG A 6 -11.35 -29.30 -7.74
CA ARG A 6 -12.51 -29.34 -6.83
C ARG A 6 -13.24 -27.99 -6.88
N LYS A 7 -14.56 -28.02 -7.14
CA LYS A 7 -15.41 -26.83 -7.35
C LYS A 7 -15.22 -25.76 -6.27
N PHE A 8 -15.29 -26.15 -4.99
CA PHE A 8 -15.14 -25.23 -3.86
C PHE A 8 -13.82 -24.44 -3.88
N ALA A 9 -12.69 -25.13 -4.04
CA ALA A 9 -11.37 -24.48 -4.03
C ALA A 9 -11.18 -23.57 -5.26
N ARG A 10 -11.68 -23.99 -6.42
CA ARG A 10 -11.65 -23.17 -7.64
C ARG A 10 -12.46 -21.89 -7.46
N ASP A 11 -13.69 -22.01 -6.98
CA ASP A 11 -14.61 -20.88 -6.81
C ASP A 11 -14.06 -19.90 -5.75
N LEU A 12 -13.55 -20.43 -4.63
CA LEU A 12 -12.90 -19.62 -3.60
C LEU A 12 -11.70 -18.84 -4.16
N ARG A 13 -10.77 -19.50 -4.87
CA ARG A 13 -9.62 -18.83 -5.49
C ARG A 13 -10.06 -17.76 -6.47
N MET A 14 -10.99 -18.07 -7.37
CA MET A 14 -11.50 -17.12 -8.36
C MET A 14 -12.11 -15.89 -7.69
N ASN A 15 -12.93 -16.10 -6.66
CA ASN A 15 -13.56 -15.00 -5.94
C ASN A 15 -12.55 -14.11 -5.21
N LEU A 16 -11.53 -14.72 -4.57
CA LEU A 16 -10.44 -13.97 -3.95
C LEU A 16 -9.65 -13.17 -4.98
N TRP A 17 -9.25 -13.80 -6.09
CA TRP A 17 -8.47 -13.12 -7.13
C TRP A 17 -9.25 -11.98 -7.77
N LYS A 18 -10.54 -12.17 -8.05
CA LYS A 18 -11.39 -11.08 -8.55
C LYS A 18 -11.44 -9.91 -7.59
N LYS A 19 -11.55 -10.15 -6.28
CA LYS A 19 -11.52 -9.09 -5.27
C LYS A 19 -10.17 -8.36 -5.27
N PHE A 20 -9.07 -9.11 -5.19
CA PHE A 20 -7.72 -8.54 -5.14
C PHE A 20 -7.31 -7.84 -6.43
N LEU A 21 -7.85 -8.24 -7.58
CA LEU A 21 -7.60 -7.59 -8.88
C LEU A 21 -8.60 -6.45 -9.19
N GLY A 22 -9.53 -6.15 -8.28
CA GLY A 22 -10.50 -5.07 -8.48
C GLY A 22 -11.64 -5.41 -9.45
N GLN A 23 -11.84 -6.68 -9.79
CA GLN A 23 -12.90 -7.17 -10.69
C GLN A 23 -14.22 -7.49 -9.97
N ALA A 24 -14.21 -7.47 -8.63
CA ALA A 24 -15.37 -7.76 -7.79
C ALA A 24 -15.45 -6.78 -6.60
N ILE A 25 -15.14 -5.50 -6.86
CA ILE A 25 -15.38 -4.43 -5.89
C ILE A 25 -16.90 -4.23 -5.85
N GLN A 26 -17.50 -4.45 -4.68
CA GLN A 26 -18.92 -4.12 -4.51
C GLN A 26 -19.11 -2.62 -4.66
N GLU A 27 -20.00 -2.21 -5.56
CA GLU A 27 -20.53 -0.84 -5.53
C GLU A 27 -21.22 -0.63 -4.17
N LEU A 28 -20.93 0.50 -3.52
CA LEU A 28 -21.62 0.86 -2.27
C LEU A 28 -23.14 0.80 -2.51
N PRO A 29 -23.92 0.09 -1.68
CA PRO A 29 -25.36 0.04 -1.85
C PRO A 29 -25.94 1.45 -1.82
N GLU A 30 -26.85 1.77 -2.73
CA GLU A 30 -27.42 3.12 -2.89
C GLU A 30 -27.97 3.75 -1.61
N LYS A 31 -28.26 2.94 -0.58
CA LYS A 31 -28.78 3.37 0.72
C LYS A 31 -27.71 3.84 1.72
N GLU A 32 -26.42 3.67 1.42
CA GLU A 32 -25.29 4.20 2.19
C GLU A 32 -24.62 5.41 1.50
N LYS A 33 -25.37 6.15 0.67
CA LYS A 33 -25.00 7.51 0.21
C LYS A 33 -25.01 8.55 1.36
N LYS A 34 -24.81 8.13 2.61
CA LYS A 34 -24.40 9.03 3.68
C LYS A 34 -22.88 9.00 3.69
N PRO A 35 -22.20 10.13 3.40
CA PRO A 35 -20.75 10.17 3.54
C PRO A 35 -20.39 9.71 4.94
N TYR A 36 -19.38 8.85 5.07
CA TYR A 36 -18.86 8.35 6.35
C TYR A 36 -18.32 9.48 7.26
N SER A 37 -18.47 10.75 6.86
CA SER A 37 -18.05 11.91 7.62
C SER A 37 -19.20 12.90 7.80
N ALA A 38 -19.30 13.46 9.01
CA ALA A 38 -20.17 14.57 9.35
C ALA A 38 -19.84 15.88 8.60
N ALA A 39 -18.73 15.92 7.85
CA ALA A 39 -18.38 17.02 6.95
C ALA A 39 -18.76 16.67 5.50
N GLY A 40 -19.66 17.44 4.90
CA GLY A 40 -20.11 17.25 3.51
C GLY A 40 -19.01 17.23 2.44
N ALA A 41 -17.78 17.65 2.80
CA ALA A 41 -16.61 17.60 1.92
C ALA A 41 -16.03 16.19 1.71
N ALA A 42 -16.26 15.23 2.62
CA ALA A 42 -15.62 13.91 2.55
C ALA A 42 -16.19 12.97 1.47
N GLY A 43 -17.36 13.29 0.90
CA GLY A 43 -17.98 12.47 -0.15
C GLY A 43 -17.13 12.37 -1.42
N ALA A 44 -16.33 13.41 -1.72
CA ALA A 44 -15.37 13.40 -2.82
C ALA A 44 -14.15 12.49 -2.56
N TYR A 45 -13.90 12.12 -1.31
CA TYR A 45 -12.69 11.39 -0.86
C TYR A 45 -13.00 9.96 -0.39
N LEU A 46 -14.21 9.44 -0.66
CA LEU A 46 -14.49 8.01 -0.50
C LEU A 46 -13.51 7.20 -1.35
N PRO A 47 -13.08 6.00 -0.95
CA PRO A 47 -12.12 5.24 -1.73
C PRO A 47 -12.64 4.95 -3.16
N TRP A 48 -11.89 5.41 -4.16
CA TRP A 48 -12.23 5.34 -5.59
C TRP A 48 -11.87 3.98 -6.18
N PHE A 49 -12.49 2.92 -5.68
CA PHE A 49 -12.31 1.60 -6.27
C PHE A 49 -13.30 1.43 -7.42
N LEU A 50 -12.90 1.86 -8.62
CA LEU A 50 -13.66 1.57 -9.83
C LEU A 50 -13.52 0.08 -10.16
N MET A 51 -14.64 -0.59 -10.46
CA MET A 51 -14.57 -1.92 -11.07
C MET A 51 -13.77 -1.82 -12.36
N VAL A 52 -12.68 -2.58 -12.42
CA VAL A 52 -11.87 -2.68 -13.64
C VAL A 52 -12.48 -3.80 -14.47
N ASP A 53 -12.78 -3.50 -15.74
CA ASP A 53 -13.26 -4.49 -16.72
C ASP A 53 -12.31 -5.70 -16.74
N PRO A 54 -12.79 -6.95 -16.77
CA PRO A 54 -11.95 -8.11 -16.50
C PRO A 54 -11.06 -8.41 -17.71
N ALA A 55 -9.94 -7.71 -17.81
CA ALA A 55 -8.92 -7.98 -18.82
C ALA A 55 -8.08 -9.23 -18.47
N GLN A 56 -7.90 -9.54 -17.18
CA GLN A 56 -7.01 -10.61 -16.75
C GLN A 56 -7.71 -11.97 -16.72
N GLN A 57 -7.24 -12.89 -17.58
CA GLN A 57 -7.64 -14.30 -17.57
C GLN A 57 -7.06 -15.00 -16.34
N ILE A 58 -7.90 -15.23 -15.32
CA ILE A 58 -7.52 -15.85 -14.04
C ILE A 58 -7.97 -17.30 -13.93
N GLU A 59 -8.63 -17.83 -14.94
CA GLU A 59 -9.17 -19.20 -15.02
C GLU A 59 -8.05 -20.23 -15.07
N GLN A 60 -6.89 -19.86 -15.62
CA GLN A 60 -5.72 -20.69 -15.79
C GLN A 60 -4.59 -20.26 -14.84
N PRO A 61 -4.71 -20.51 -13.52
CA PRO A 61 -3.77 -19.97 -12.53
C PRO A 61 -2.33 -20.48 -12.68
N ALA A 62 -2.09 -21.56 -13.43
CA ALA A 62 -0.75 -22.06 -13.72
C ALA A 62 -0.18 -21.54 -15.05
N SER A 63 -0.96 -20.81 -15.85
CA SER A 63 -0.48 -20.26 -17.12
C SER A 63 0.52 -19.13 -16.88
N ALA A 64 1.63 -19.15 -17.62
CA ALA A 64 2.62 -18.07 -17.60
C ALA A 64 2.03 -16.71 -17.99
N SER A 65 0.98 -16.67 -18.83
CA SER A 65 0.29 -15.41 -19.17
C SER A 65 -0.47 -14.85 -17.97
N THR A 66 -1.13 -15.70 -17.20
CA THR A 66 -1.87 -15.31 -15.99
C THR A 66 -0.92 -14.74 -14.94
N TRP A 67 0.20 -15.40 -14.67
CA TRP A 67 1.23 -14.91 -13.74
C TRP A 67 1.85 -13.59 -14.18
N ARG A 68 2.16 -13.44 -15.48
CA ARG A 68 2.74 -12.21 -16.02
C ARG A 68 1.80 -11.01 -15.85
N GLY A 69 0.54 -11.12 -16.28
CA GLY A 69 -0.39 -9.99 -16.13
C GLY A 69 -0.70 -9.65 -14.67
N ILE A 70 -0.71 -10.64 -13.78
CA ILE A 70 -0.80 -10.42 -12.32
C ILE A 70 0.40 -9.62 -11.80
N ARG A 71 1.61 -10.02 -12.20
CA ARG A 71 2.84 -9.36 -11.78
C ARG A 71 2.92 -7.94 -12.33
N GLU A 72 2.57 -7.73 -13.60
CA GLU A 72 2.53 -6.40 -14.22
C GLU A 72 1.60 -5.45 -13.46
N ILE A 73 0.42 -5.94 -13.01
CA ILE A 73 -0.48 -5.16 -12.16
C ILE A 73 0.16 -4.86 -10.80
N ALA A 74 0.77 -5.85 -10.15
CA ALA A 74 1.38 -5.68 -8.83
C ALA A 74 2.58 -4.72 -8.86
N ASP A 75 3.43 -4.81 -9.89
CA ASP A 75 4.58 -3.93 -10.12
C ASP A 75 4.07 -2.50 -10.38
N ALA A 76 3.13 -2.32 -11.29
CA ALA A 76 2.57 -0.99 -11.61
C ALA A 76 1.88 -0.32 -10.41
N ASN A 77 1.10 -1.07 -9.62
CA ASN A 77 0.50 -0.55 -8.41
C ASN A 77 1.57 -0.16 -7.38
N SER A 78 2.60 -1.00 -7.20
CA SER A 78 3.71 -0.70 -6.28
C SER A 78 4.43 0.59 -6.68
N ASP A 79 4.78 0.75 -7.95
CA ASP A 79 5.42 1.95 -8.47
C ASP A 79 4.56 3.20 -8.26
N ALA A 80 3.26 3.11 -8.53
CA ALA A 80 2.34 4.22 -8.34
C ALA A 80 2.21 4.64 -6.87
N TYR A 81 2.10 3.68 -5.94
CA TYR A 81 2.10 3.97 -4.51
C TYR A 81 3.43 4.57 -4.05
N GLN A 82 4.55 4.01 -4.50
CA GLN A 82 5.88 4.51 -4.18
C GLN A 82 6.14 5.94 -4.69
N HIS A 83 5.54 6.30 -5.82
CA HIS A 83 5.67 7.63 -6.42
C HIS A 83 4.85 8.70 -5.69
N VAL A 84 3.79 8.33 -4.97
CA VAL A 84 2.97 9.29 -4.21
C VAL A 84 3.38 9.35 -2.74
N PHE A 85 3.59 8.19 -2.13
CA PHE A 85 3.81 8.07 -0.69
C PHE A 85 5.28 7.83 -0.38
N THR A 86 5.81 8.59 0.58
CA THR A 86 7.21 8.46 1.04
C THR A 86 7.39 7.24 1.94
N ASN A 87 6.37 6.91 2.73
CA ASN A 87 6.40 5.85 3.74
C ASN A 87 6.14 4.44 3.19
N VAL A 88 5.89 4.28 1.88
CA VAL A 88 5.66 2.96 1.29
C VAL A 88 7.00 2.20 1.20
N PRO A 89 7.08 0.98 1.79
CA PRO A 89 8.24 0.11 1.69
C PRO A 89 8.67 -0.11 0.24
N ARG A 90 9.99 -0.13 0.00
CA ARG A 90 10.58 -0.32 -1.33
C ARG A 90 11.98 -0.90 -1.23
N ASP A 91 12.46 -1.49 -2.32
CA ASP A 91 13.78 -2.13 -2.36
C ASP A 91 14.94 -1.17 -2.10
N SER A 92 14.74 0.13 -2.35
CA SER A 92 15.74 1.15 -2.04
C SER A 92 15.82 1.52 -0.55
N PHE A 93 15.00 0.92 0.32
CA PHE A 93 15.04 1.16 1.76
C PHE A 93 15.94 0.13 2.44
N PRO A 94 17.18 0.47 2.79
CA PRO A 94 18.10 -0.50 3.38
C PRO A 94 17.67 -0.92 4.79
N ARG A 95 16.83 -0.13 5.47
CA ARG A 95 16.41 -0.33 6.86
C ARG A 95 14.89 -0.27 7.03
N TYR A 96 14.37 -0.96 8.06
CA TYR A 96 12.94 -0.91 8.40
C TYR A 96 12.47 0.47 8.84
N ASP A 97 13.33 1.24 9.51
CA ASP A 97 13.01 2.59 9.98
C ASP A 97 12.94 3.64 8.87
N SER A 98 13.40 3.32 7.65
CA SER A 98 13.35 4.24 6.51
C SER A 98 11.91 4.64 6.11
N VAL A 99 10.91 3.81 6.42
CA VAL A 99 9.49 4.14 6.17
C VAL A 99 8.99 5.28 7.05
N PHE A 100 9.67 5.58 8.17
CA PHE A 100 9.31 6.69 9.04
C PHE A 100 9.88 8.02 8.55
N HIS A 101 10.74 8.00 7.52
CA HIS A 101 11.22 9.24 6.90
C HIS A 101 10.04 9.98 6.27
N GLY A 102 9.95 11.28 6.55
CA GLY A 102 8.85 12.13 6.07
C GLY A 102 7.65 12.20 7.01
N PHE A 103 7.58 11.41 8.09
CA PHE A 103 6.60 11.67 9.14
C PHE A 103 6.98 12.91 9.94
N PRO A 104 6.08 13.90 10.09
CA PRO A 104 6.33 15.03 10.96
C PRO A 104 6.58 14.54 12.39
N ALA A 105 7.73 14.89 12.94
CA ALA A 105 8.13 14.54 14.28
C ALA A 105 7.98 15.76 15.20
N ALA A 106 7.08 15.67 16.17
CA ALA A 106 7.08 16.59 17.30
C ALA A 106 8.06 16.08 18.35
N GLY A 107 9.13 16.84 18.61
CA GLY A 107 10.08 16.53 19.68
C GLY A 107 9.60 17.08 21.03
N LEU A 108 9.45 16.21 22.04
CA LEU A 108 9.42 16.68 23.43
C LEU A 108 10.86 17.07 23.82
N SER A 109 11.11 18.38 23.90
CA SER A 109 12.39 18.95 24.32
C SER A 109 12.34 19.32 25.80
N ASP A 110 13.34 18.85 26.54
CA ASP A 110 13.65 19.32 27.88
C ASP A 110 15.12 19.79 27.84
N LYS A 111 15.34 21.11 27.97
CA LYS A 111 16.68 21.73 27.84
C LYS A 111 17.41 21.44 26.52
N GLY A 112 16.70 21.38 25.40
CA GLY A 112 17.30 21.32 24.05
C GLY A 112 17.68 19.92 23.56
N HIS A 113 17.37 18.86 24.32
CA HIS A 113 17.52 17.48 23.86
C HIS A 113 16.15 16.85 23.56
N VAL A 114 15.99 16.34 22.34
CA VAL A 114 14.78 15.62 21.91
C VAL A 114 14.75 14.25 22.60
N LYS A 115 13.83 14.06 23.56
CA LYS A 115 13.70 12.78 24.29
C LYS A 115 12.85 11.74 23.54
N ARG A 116 11.87 12.18 22.74
CA ARG A 116 10.92 11.31 22.03
C ARG A 116 10.31 12.03 20.84
N MET A 117 10.23 11.34 19.69
CA MET A 117 9.46 11.77 18.52
C MET A 117 8.02 11.28 18.62
N LEU A 118 7.07 12.18 18.43
CA LEU A 118 5.65 11.84 18.27
C LEU A 118 5.26 12.03 16.80
N TYR A 119 4.87 10.93 16.16
CA TYR A 119 4.30 10.93 14.81
C TYR A 119 2.78 11.12 14.92
N ALA A 120 2.33 12.37 15.06
CA ALA A 120 0.92 12.71 15.25
C ALA A 120 0.23 13.17 13.95
N GLN A 121 0.98 13.23 12.84
CA GLN A 121 0.53 13.73 11.54
C GLN A 121 0.86 12.72 10.45
N PRO A 122 0.10 12.70 9.34
CA PRO A 122 0.43 11.87 8.18
C PRO A 122 1.81 12.25 7.63
N PRO A 123 2.52 11.32 6.97
CA PRO A 123 3.80 11.62 6.36
C PRO A 123 3.62 12.58 5.18
N ASP A 124 4.64 13.39 4.92
CA ASP A 124 4.75 14.16 3.70
C ASP A 124 4.60 13.21 2.50
N LEU A 125 3.80 13.63 1.51
CA LEU A 125 3.81 12.98 0.20
C LEU A 125 5.14 13.24 -0.50
N GLN A 126 5.38 12.53 -1.60
CA GLN A 126 6.53 12.82 -2.46
C GLN A 126 6.48 14.28 -2.95
N PRO A 127 7.63 14.94 -3.21
CA PRO A 127 7.69 16.38 -3.48
C PRO A 127 6.73 16.87 -4.56
N ASP A 128 6.51 16.06 -5.60
CA ASP A 128 5.59 16.38 -6.70
C ASP A 128 4.13 16.52 -6.26
N PHE A 129 3.77 15.99 -5.09
CA PHE A 129 2.43 15.99 -4.51
C PHE A 129 2.33 16.86 -3.26
N MET A 130 3.31 17.74 -3.04
CA MET A 130 3.32 18.73 -1.97
C MET A 130 3.06 20.12 -2.55
N GLN A 131 2.21 20.91 -1.90
CA GLN A 131 2.11 22.35 -2.15
C GLN A 131 3.23 23.08 -1.41
N GLN A 132 3.56 22.62 -0.20
CA GLN A 132 4.63 23.13 0.64
C GLN A 132 5.25 21.95 1.40
N PRO A 133 6.58 21.74 1.36
CA PRO A 133 7.21 20.65 2.12
C PRO A 133 7.21 20.96 3.62
N SER A 134 7.28 19.91 4.45
CA SER A 134 7.58 20.08 5.88
C SER A 134 8.98 20.66 6.09
N VAL A 135 9.15 21.46 7.14
CA VAL A 135 10.45 22.01 7.54
C VAL A 135 10.93 21.31 8.80
N GLU A 136 11.96 20.48 8.63
CA GLU A 136 12.61 19.75 9.71
C GLU A 136 13.91 20.46 10.12
N LYS A 137 14.11 20.59 11.44
CA LYS A 137 15.34 21.10 12.04
C LYS A 137 15.69 20.25 13.24
N ASP A 138 16.91 19.71 13.25
CA ASP A 138 17.41 18.86 14.35
C ASP A 138 16.44 17.73 14.73
N TYR A 139 15.88 17.07 13.73
CA TYR A 139 14.91 15.98 13.89
C TYR A 139 13.55 16.37 14.48
N VAL A 140 13.23 17.67 14.47
CA VAL A 140 11.93 18.21 14.87
C VAL A 140 11.32 18.97 13.71
N THR A 141 10.07 18.65 13.39
CA THR A 141 9.32 19.37 12.38
C THR A 141 8.82 20.69 12.94
N SER A 142 9.45 21.79 12.53
CA SER A 142 9.09 23.15 12.92
C SER A 142 7.83 23.66 12.21
N ALA A 143 7.57 23.18 11.00
CA ALA A 143 6.38 23.48 10.22
C ALA A 143 5.96 22.24 9.43
N VAL A 144 4.68 21.87 9.53
CA VAL A 144 4.12 20.74 8.79
C VAL A 144 3.78 21.20 7.37
N GLY A 145 4.14 20.38 6.38
CA GLY A 145 3.88 20.61 4.98
C GLY A 145 2.39 20.57 4.63
N ARG A 146 2.06 21.04 3.44
CA ARG A 146 0.71 21.02 2.89
C ARG A 146 0.66 20.12 1.66
N HIS A 147 -0.17 19.09 1.72
CA HIS A 147 -0.34 18.12 0.62
C HIS A 147 -1.19 18.70 -0.51
N ASP A 148 -0.82 18.40 -1.75
CA ASP A 148 -1.69 18.54 -2.92
C ASP A 148 -2.51 17.26 -3.10
N VAL A 149 -3.54 17.13 -2.27
CA VAL A 149 -4.38 15.92 -2.23
C VAL A 149 -5.08 15.69 -3.58
N LEU A 150 -5.52 16.74 -4.26
CA LEU A 150 -6.18 16.60 -5.56
C LEU A 150 -5.22 15.99 -6.58
N LYS A 151 -4.01 16.56 -6.72
CA LYS A 151 -3.00 16.04 -7.64
C LYS A 151 -2.59 14.60 -7.32
N ALA A 152 -2.41 14.27 -6.05
CA ALA A 152 -2.06 12.92 -5.60
C ALA A 152 -3.17 11.92 -5.95
N THR A 153 -4.42 12.31 -5.70
CA THR A 153 -5.54 11.39 -5.91
C THR A 153 -5.85 11.25 -7.41
N ASP A 154 -5.78 12.33 -8.20
CA ASP A 154 -5.92 12.28 -9.67
C ASP A 154 -4.85 11.40 -10.31
N PHE A 155 -3.60 11.48 -9.83
CA PHE A 155 -2.52 10.60 -10.27
C PHE A 155 -2.84 9.12 -10.02
N LEU A 156 -3.26 8.77 -8.80
CA LEU A 156 -3.57 7.38 -8.42
C LEU A 156 -4.83 6.85 -9.14
N LYS A 157 -5.79 7.74 -9.40
CA LYS A 157 -6.97 7.41 -10.20
C LYS A 157 -6.61 7.06 -11.62
N GLY A 158 -5.74 7.86 -12.25
CA GLY A 158 -5.50 7.81 -13.68
C GLY A 158 -6.70 8.30 -14.50
N GLU A 159 -6.68 8.01 -15.79
CA GLU A 159 -7.69 8.50 -16.73
C GLU A 159 -8.95 7.63 -16.73
N PRO A 160 -10.12 8.18 -17.08
CA PRO A 160 -11.33 7.39 -17.31
C PRO A 160 -11.07 6.23 -18.28
N GLY A 161 -11.37 5.00 -17.86
CA GLY A 161 -11.14 3.78 -18.65
C GLY A 161 -9.72 3.22 -18.60
N SER A 162 -8.76 3.96 -18.03
CA SER A 162 -7.38 3.48 -17.83
C SER A 162 -6.90 3.81 -16.41
N PRO A 163 -7.46 3.14 -15.39
CA PRO A 163 -7.10 3.41 -14.02
C PRO A 163 -5.62 3.08 -13.78
N ARG A 164 -4.93 3.95 -13.02
CA ARG A 164 -3.52 3.74 -12.69
C ARG A 164 -3.35 2.64 -11.64
N ILE A 165 -4.17 2.67 -10.59
CA ILE A 165 -4.26 1.58 -9.62
C ILE A 165 -5.34 0.59 -10.03
N LYS A 166 -4.98 -0.70 -10.08
CA LYS A 166 -5.90 -1.81 -10.41
C LYS A 166 -5.93 -2.84 -9.29
N GLY A 167 -7.02 -2.88 -8.53
CA GLY A 167 -7.14 -3.78 -7.38
C GLY A 167 -6.20 -3.40 -6.24
N PHE A 168 -5.69 -4.41 -5.54
CA PHE A 168 -4.99 -4.29 -4.26
C PHE A 168 -3.64 -5.01 -4.22
N TRP A 169 -3.30 -5.75 -5.28
CA TRP A 169 -2.01 -6.42 -5.33
C TRP A 169 -0.89 -5.43 -5.59
N VAL A 170 0.17 -5.56 -4.80
CA VAL A 170 1.40 -4.78 -4.89
C VAL A 170 2.57 -5.74 -4.77
N THR A 171 3.65 -5.48 -5.49
CA THR A 171 4.87 -6.27 -5.37
C THR A 171 5.52 -6.01 -4.02
N MET A 172 5.81 -7.10 -3.30
CA MET A 172 6.51 -7.05 -2.02
C MET A 172 7.99 -6.68 -2.28
N PRO A 173 8.52 -5.62 -1.63
CA PRO A 173 9.93 -5.29 -1.72
C PRO A 173 10.77 -6.29 -0.93
N LEU A 174 11.61 -7.05 -1.62
CA LEU A 174 12.42 -8.11 -1.04
C LEU A 174 13.75 -7.60 -0.47
N LEU A 175 14.20 -6.42 -0.88
CA LEU A 175 15.44 -5.80 -0.40
C LEU A 175 15.21 -4.81 0.76
N TRP A 176 13.95 -4.58 1.13
CA TRP A 176 13.63 -3.72 2.27
C TRP A 176 14.16 -4.31 3.58
N GLY A 177 14.99 -3.55 4.29
CA GLY A 177 15.62 -4.00 5.54
C GLY A 177 16.86 -4.88 5.34
N SER A 178 17.36 -5.02 4.11
CA SER A 178 18.54 -5.84 3.78
C SER A 178 19.84 -5.43 4.49
N SER A 179 19.92 -4.21 5.05
CA SER A 179 21.07 -3.73 5.82
C SER A 179 20.87 -3.81 7.34
N MET A 180 19.80 -4.46 7.80
CA MET A 180 19.56 -4.72 9.22
C MET A 180 19.68 -6.21 9.47
N ASP A 181 20.25 -6.58 10.61
CA ASP A 181 20.02 -7.92 11.15
C ASP A 181 18.51 -8.03 11.39
N ASP A 182 17.85 -8.94 10.68
CA ASP A 182 16.42 -9.16 10.84
C ASP A 182 16.18 -9.57 12.31
N PRO A 183 15.44 -8.77 13.11
CA PRO A 183 15.13 -9.14 14.48
C PRO A 183 14.37 -10.48 14.55
N ALA A 184 13.67 -10.88 13.49
CA ALA A 184 13.02 -12.19 13.35
C ALA A 184 13.95 -13.31 12.85
N ALA A 185 15.13 -13.01 12.29
CA ALA A 185 16.15 -14.01 11.98
C ALA A 185 16.80 -14.59 13.25
N THR A 186 16.59 -13.96 14.41
CA THR A 186 16.78 -14.56 15.74
C THR A 186 15.72 -15.63 16.07
N MET A 187 15.25 -16.39 15.08
CA MET A 187 14.45 -17.58 15.33
C MET A 187 15.31 -18.55 16.16
N PRO A 188 14.89 -18.94 17.38
CA PRO A 188 15.62 -19.97 18.12
C PRO A 188 15.68 -21.21 17.24
N SER A 189 16.87 -21.77 17.07
CA SER A 189 17.18 -22.96 16.27
C SER A 189 16.42 -24.25 16.68
N LYS A 190 15.47 -24.14 17.61
CA LYS A 190 14.58 -25.18 18.10
C LYS A 190 13.12 -24.90 17.70
N ILE A 191 12.86 -24.85 16.39
CA ILE A 191 11.53 -25.13 15.84
C ILE A 191 11.66 -26.37 14.96
N ILE A 192 12.14 -27.47 15.56
CA ILE A 192 11.94 -28.81 15.03
C ILE A 192 11.20 -29.52 16.16
N ALA A 193 9.96 -29.94 15.87
CA ALA A 193 9.18 -30.77 16.77
C ALA A 193 10.05 -31.92 17.27
N ALA A 194 10.09 -32.13 18.59
CA ALA A 194 10.76 -33.27 19.18
C ALA A 194 10.32 -34.53 18.43
N VAL A 195 11.29 -35.26 17.87
CA VAL A 195 11.03 -36.59 17.32
C VAL A 195 10.43 -37.40 18.47
N PRO A 196 9.27 -38.06 18.30
CA PRO A 196 8.69 -38.88 19.35
C PRO A 196 9.70 -39.95 19.77
N VAL A 197 9.96 -40.02 21.08
CA VAL A 197 10.73 -41.11 21.71
C VAL A 197 9.87 -42.36 21.74
#